data_AF-A0A1E1LYV0-F1
#
_entry.id   AF-A0A1E1LYV0-F1
#
_cell.length_a   1.000
_cell.length_b   1.000
_cell.length_c   1.000
_cell.angle_alpha   90.00
_cell.angle_beta   90.00
_cell.angle_gamma   90.00
#
_symmetry.space_group_name_H-M   'P 1'
#
loop_
_entity.id
_entity.type
_entity.pdbx_description
1 polymer ?
#
loop_
_entity_poly.entity_id
_entity_poly.type
_entity_poly.pdbx_seq_one_letter_code
_entity_poly.pdbx_strand_id
1 'polypeptide(L)'
;MGLFSKDEKAPPPSYESATAQRGALDVQKSSPVTRRSPSPAGPPPPSNSQYRFPQAFGLYSASSFSGDLYIAQGADDQNPLHYISSHSGLSSQPSVVLHSSRDPNSPPHATADFHSISSTIDLTLFIGIPPGSAPQTCAMESAGMMSSSRMFQAPIPSTGQLEMFEWKGSSAAEVQMLDGRSHGKKCVRVSTGEVVAGVYAS
;
A
#
# COMPACT_ATOMS: atom_id res chain seq x y z
N MET A 1 -42.24 36.08 -36.54
CA MET A 1 -41.24 37.10 -36.93
C MET A 1 -40.59 37.63 -35.66
N GLY A 2 -39.37 37.18 -35.36
CA GLY A 2 -38.62 37.57 -34.17
C GLY A 2 -37.25 36.89 -34.17
N LEU A 3 -36.23 37.68 -34.48
CA LEU A 3 -34.81 37.33 -34.64
C LEU A 3 -34.10 37.20 -33.29
N PHE A 4 -33.25 36.19 -33.11
CA PHE A 4 -32.04 36.29 -32.27
C PHE A 4 -30.89 35.52 -32.94
N SER A 5 -29.80 36.24 -33.19
CA SER A 5 -28.52 35.75 -33.71
C SER A 5 -27.51 35.56 -32.57
N LYS A 6 -26.41 34.85 -32.90
CA LYS A 6 -25.10 34.66 -32.21
C LYS A 6 -24.97 33.30 -31.51
N ASP A 7 -23.90 32.51 -31.67
CA ASP A 7 -22.54 32.73 -32.16
C ASP A 7 -22.05 31.49 -32.94
N GLU A 8 -21.44 31.71 -34.11
CA GLU A 8 -20.82 30.71 -34.97
C GLU A 8 -19.36 30.52 -34.56
N LYS A 9 -19.04 29.38 -33.94
CA LYS A 9 -17.67 29.03 -33.52
C LYS A 9 -16.92 28.43 -34.69
N ALA A 10 -15.86 29.10 -35.14
CA ALA A 10 -14.99 28.67 -36.23
C ALA A 10 -14.41 27.26 -35.99
N PRO A 11 -14.22 26.45 -37.05
CA PRO A 11 -13.63 25.12 -36.93
C PRO A 11 -12.16 25.21 -36.47
N PRO A 12 -11.66 24.22 -35.71
CA PRO A 12 -10.25 24.16 -35.33
C PRO A 12 -9.37 23.97 -36.60
N PRO A 13 -8.13 24.51 -36.59
CA PRO A 13 -7.22 24.42 -37.73
C PRO A 13 -6.81 22.98 -38.05
N SER A 14 -6.70 22.70 -39.35
CA SER A 14 -6.25 21.41 -39.90
C SER A 14 -4.75 21.18 -39.63
N TYR A 15 -4.38 19.95 -39.27
CA TYR A 15 -3.01 19.51 -39.00
C TYR A 15 -2.27 19.28 -40.33
N GLU A 16 -1.25 20.10 -40.63
CA GLU A 16 -0.32 19.84 -41.73
C GLU A 16 0.98 19.20 -41.21
N SER A 17 1.23 18.00 -41.74
CA SER A 17 2.42 17.19 -41.54
C SER A 17 3.62 17.81 -42.26
N ALA A 18 4.62 18.31 -41.51
CA ALA A 18 5.90 18.73 -42.09
C ALA A 18 6.90 17.57 -42.06
N THR A 19 7.05 16.90 -43.21
CA THR A 19 8.22 16.06 -43.52
C THR A 19 9.11 16.84 -44.47
N ALA A 20 10.35 17.18 -44.10
CA ALA A 20 11.40 17.54 -45.06
C ALA A 20 12.81 17.39 -44.45
N GLN A 21 13.71 16.90 -45.30
CA GLN A 21 15.03 16.31 -45.07
C GLN A 21 16.21 17.27 -44.82
N ARG A 22 17.22 16.69 -44.15
CA ARG A 22 18.69 16.71 -44.36
C ARG A 22 19.48 18.02 -44.47
N GLY A 23 20.53 18.08 -43.65
CA GLY A 23 21.81 18.74 -43.96
C GLY A 23 22.86 18.36 -42.91
N ALA A 24 23.88 17.58 -43.30
CA ALA A 24 24.99 17.15 -42.46
C ALA A 24 26.12 18.19 -42.48
N LEU A 25 26.73 18.50 -41.34
CA LEU A 25 28.15 18.85 -41.23
C LEU A 25 28.69 18.46 -39.84
N ASP A 26 29.80 17.72 -39.92
CA ASP A 26 30.66 17.15 -38.89
C ASP A 26 31.31 18.20 -37.98
N VAL A 27 31.21 18.03 -36.66
CA VAL A 27 32.23 18.51 -35.70
C VAL A 27 32.39 17.47 -34.60
N GLN A 28 33.40 16.62 -34.79
CA GLN A 28 33.91 15.61 -33.88
C GLN A 28 34.48 16.27 -32.62
N LYS A 29 33.76 16.20 -31.49
CA LYS A 29 34.27 16.59 -30.16
C LYS A 29 34.58 15.33 -29.36
N SER A 30 35.87 15.02 -29.26
CA SER A 30 36.41 13.93 -28.45
C SER A 30 36.02 14.07 -26.98
N SER A 31 35.27 13.11 -26.46
CA SER A 31 35.04 12.93 -25.02
C SER A 31 35.94 11.81 -24.48
N PRO A 32 36.56 12.00 -23.29
CA PRO A 32 37.46 11.00 -22.72
C PRO A 32 36.68 9.79 -22.21
N VAL A 33 37.19 8.59 -22.52
CA VAL A 33 36.71 7.32 -21.98
C VAL A 33 37.06 7.25 -20.50
N THR A 34 36.13 7.65 -19.62
CA THR A 34 36.22 7.33 -18.19
C THR A 34 35.89 5.85 -18.02
N ARG A 35 36.93 5.06 -17.75
CA ARG A 35 36.89 3.64 -17.38
C ARG A 35 35.94 3.47 -16.17
N ARG A 36 34.75 2.91 -16.38
CA ARG A 36 33.87 2.50 -15.27
C ARG A 36 34.54 1.34 -14.54
N SER A 37 34.99 1.61 -13.33
CA SER A 37 35.28 0.60 -12.33
C SER A 37 34.01 -0.24 -12.11
N PRO A 38 34.06 -1.58 -12.12
CA PRO A 38 32.94 -2.38 -11.66
C PRO A 38 32.77 -2.13 -10.16
N SER A 39 31.63 -1.56 -9.75
CA SER A 39 31.24 -1.53 -8.34
C SER A 39 31.27 -2.95 -7.78
N PRO A 40 31.76 -3.19 -6.56
CA PRO A 40 31.59 -4.49 -5.91
C PRO A 40 30.09 -4.76 -5.85
N ALA A 41 29.65 -5.85 -6.47
CA ALA A 41 28.31 -6.36 -6.26
C ALA A 41 28.18 -6.62 -4.76
N GLY A 42 27.42 -5.77 -4.08
CA GLY A 42 27.01 -6.05 -2.71
C GLY A 42 26.34 -7.41 -2.66
N PRO A 43 26.44 -8.15 -1.54
CA PRO A 43 25.73 -9.42 -1.42
C PRO A 43 24.24 -9.18 -1.74
N PRO A 44 23.60 -10.06 -2.52
CA PRO A 44 22.18 -9.92 -2.81
C PRO A 44 21.43 -9.81 -1.47
N PRO A 45 20.42 -8.94 -1.36
CA PRO A 45 19.63 -8.85 -0.14
C PRO A 45 19.08 -10.25 0.17
N PRO A 46 19.06 -10.67 1.44
CA PRO A 46 18.60 -12.00 1.80
C PRO A 46 17.19 -12.23 1.23
N SER A 47 17.06 -13.31 0.46
CA SER A 47 15.86 -13.74 -0.23
C SER A 47 14.84 -14.29 0.79
N ASN A 48 14.31 -13.44 1.66
CA ASN A 48 13.07 -13.70 2.39
C ASN A 48 11.92 -13.01 1.65
N SER A 49 11.79 -13.31 0.34
CA SER A 49 10.76 -12.75 -0.55
C SER A 49 9.34 -13.26 -0.27
N GLN A 50 9.18 -14.18 0.68
CA GLN A 50 7.94 -14.93 0.86
C GLN A 50 6.86 -14.15 1.62
N TYR A 51 7.20 -13.05 2.28
CA TYR A 51 6.26 -12.26 3.11
C TYR A 51 6.32 -10.75 2.83
N ARG A 52 6.91 -10.33 1.70
CA ARG A 52 7.06 -8.91 1.38
C ARG A 52 5.92 -8.46 0.49
N PHE A 53 5.07 -7.59 1.02
CA PHE A 53 4.12 -6.85 0.20
C PHE A 53 4.88 -5.99 -0.83
N PRO A 54 4.31 -5.79 -2.04
CA PRO A 54 4.81 -4.76 -2.95
C PRO A 54 4.84 -3.39 -2.27
N GLN A 55 5.65 -2.48 -2.81
CA GLN A 55 5.76 -1.13 -2.26
C GLN A 55 4.41 -0.38 -2.21
N ALA A 56 3.52 -0.66 -3.16
CA ALA A 56 2.15 -0.16 -3.18
C ALA A 56 1.19 -1.27 -3.66
N PHE A 57 0.02 -1.31 -3.05
CA PHE A 57 -1.08 -2.22 -3.39
C PHE A 57 -2.41 -1.57 -3.01
N GLY A 58 -3.50 -2.06 -3.60
CA GLY A 58 -4.86 -1.66 -3.28
C GLY A 58 -5.62 -2.74 -2.52
N LEU A 59 -6.69 -2.31 -1.84
CA LEU A 59 -7.72 -3.17 -1.27
C LEU A 59 -8.97 -3.05 -2.14
N TYR A 60 -9.42 -4.16 -2.69
CA TYR A 60 -10.56 -4.20 -3.62
C TYR A 60 -11.65 -5.11 -3.08
N SER A 61 -12.91 -4.80 -3.39
CA SER A 61 -14.05 -5.63 -2.97
C SER A 61 -13.97 -7.01 -3.62
N ALA A 62 -14.06 -8.05 -2.81
CA ALA A 62 -14.03 -9.43 -3.30
C ALA A 62 -15.38 -9.92 -3.82
N SER A 63 -16.44 -9.42 -3.21
CA SER A 63 -17.82 -9.71 -3.54
C SER A 63 -18.68 -8.54 -3.10
N SER A 64 -19.74 -8.27 -3.86
CA SER A 64 -20.68 -7.20 -3.53
C SER A 64 -21.44 -7.42 -2.22
N PHE A 65 -21.43 -8.64 -1.67
CA PHE A 65 -22.30 -9.01 -0.54
C PHE A 65 -21.57 -9.40 0.75
N SER A 66 -20.32 -9.87 0.70
CA SER A 66 -19.65 -10.41 1.89
C SER A 66 -18.83 -9.39 2.69
N GLY A 67 -18.59 -8.19 2.15
CA GLY A 67 -17.68 -7.21 2.75
C GLY A 67 -16.21 -7.66 2.73
N ASP A 68 -15.92 -8.81 2.10
CA ASP A 68 -14.58 -9.32 1.92
C ASP A 68 -13.80 -8.48 0.91
N LEU A 69 -12.47 -8.53 1.04
CA LEU A 69 -11.55 -7.76 0.23
C LEU A 69 -10.46 -8.66 -0.34
N TYR A 70 -9.80 -8.18 -1.39
CA TYR A 70 -8.53 -8.72 -1.88
C TYR A 70 -7.45 -7.64 -1.84
N ILE A 71 -6.22 -8.05 -1.57
CA ILE A 71 -5.03 -7.24 -1.79
C ILE A 71 -4.53 -7.52 -3.21
N ALA A 72 -4.42 -6.49 -4.05
CA ALA A 72 -3.90 -6.63 -5.42
C ALA A 72 -3.12 -5.39 -5.87
N GLN A 73 -2.37 -5.47 -6.97
CA GLN A 73 -1.65 -4.31 -7.49
C GLN A 73 -2.57 -3.32 -8.20
N GLY A 74 -3.66 -3.80 -8.80
CA GLY A 74 -4.66 -3.01 -9.51
C GLY A 74 -6.06 -3.59 -9.36
N ALA A 75 -7.09 -2.81 -9.69
CA ALA A 75 -8.49 -3.23 -9.58
C ALA A 75 -8.83 -4.41 -10.50
N ASP A 76 -8.21 -4.46 -11.69
CA ASP A 76 -8.46 -5.49 -12.71
C ASP A 76 -7.44 -6.65 -12.66
N ASP A 77 -6.66 -6.74 -11.58
CA ASP A 77 -5.61 -7.75 -11.41
C ASP A 77 -6.23 -9.15 -11.29
N GLN A 78 -5.96 -10.00 -12.28
CA GLN A 78 -6.44 -11.40 -12.33
C GLN A 78 -5.73 -12.31 -11.31
N ASN A 79 -4.68 -11.81 -10.66
CA ASN A 79 -3.87 -12.55 -9.71
C ASN A 79 -3.69 -11.77 -8.40
N PRO A 80 -4.78 -11.58 -7.62
CA PRO A 80 -4.67 -10.94 -6.32
C PRO A 80 -3.68 -11.68 -5.41
N LEU A 81 -3.02 -10.92 -4.54
CA LEU A 81 -1.96 -11.40 -3.65
C LEU A 81 -2.55 -12.17 -2.46
N HIS A 82 -3.57 -11.60 -1.82
CA HIS A 82 -4.18 -12.15 -0.60
C HIS A 82 -5.68 -11.92 -0.55
N TYR A 83 -6.42 -12.86 0.05
CA TYR A 83 -7.83 -12.71 0.44
C TYR A 83 -7.90 -12.12 1.86
N ILE A 84 -8.90 -11.28 2.10
CA ILE A 84 -9.27 -10.79 3.43
C ILE A 84 -10.75 -11.11 3.66
N SER A 85 -11.04 -11.96 4.64
CA SER A 85 -12.42 -12.21 5.05
C SER A 85 -12.83 -11.28 6.20
N SER A 86 -14.08 -10.84 6.17
CA SER A 86 -14.69 -10.08 7.25
C SER A 86 -15.87 -10.87 7.83
N HIS A 87 -15.88 -11.03 9.15
CA HIS A 87 -16.93 -11.76 9.86
C HIS A 87 -17.64 -10.83 10.85
N SER A 88 -18.95 -11.02 11.01
CA SER A 88 -19.74 -10.29 11.99
C SER A 88 -19.54 -10.88 13.39
N GLY A 89 -19.73 -10.06 14.43
CA GLY A 89 -19.50 -10.42 15.83
C GLY A 89 -20.40 -11.52 16.41
N LEU A 90 -21.28 -12.13 15.61
CA LEU A 90 -22.03 -13.33 15.98
C LEU A 90 -21.33 -14.63 15.52
N SER A 91 -20.27 -14.53 14.72
CA SER A 91 -19.46 -15.66 14.30
C SER A 91 -18.48 -16.06 15.40
N SER A 92 -18.16 -17.35 15.51
CA SER A 92 -17.02 -17.83 16.31
C SER A 92 -15.67 -17.63 15.62
N GLN A 93 -15.66 -16.94 14.48
CA GLN A 93 -14.47 -16.65 13.68
C GLN A 93 -13.92 -15.28 14.03
N PRO A 94 -12.62 -15.04 13.77
CA PRO A 94 -12.05 -13.73 13.97
C PRO A 94 -12.76 -12.65 13.15
N SER A 95 -12.79 -11.41 13.64
CA SER A 95 -13.52 -10.33 12.95
C SER A 95 -12.98 -10.05 11.55
N VAL A 96 -11.65 -10.13 11.38
CA VAL A 96 -10.98 -10.03 10.09
C VAL A 96 -9.90 -11.10 10.00
N VAL A 97 -9.81 -11.79 8.85
CA VAL A 97 -8.74 -12.76 8.57
C VAL A 97 -8.00 -12.36 7.31
N LEU A 98 -6.69 -12.17 7.41
CA LEU A 98 -5.79 -12.07 6.25
C LEU A 98 -5.29 -13.47 5.90
N HIS A 99 -5.63 -13.96 4.71
CA HIS A 99 -5.24 -15.28 4.26
C HIS A 99 -3.86 -15.29 3.58
N SER A 100 -3.19 -16.43 3.64
CA SER A 100 -1.87 -16.65 3.05
C SER A 100 -1.83 -16.54 1.53
N SER A 101 -2.98 -16.70 0.88
CA SER A 101 -3.15 -16.58 -0.57
C SER A 101 -4.47 -15.88 -0.91
N ARG A 102 -4.78 -15.78 -2.20
CA ARG A 102 -6.09 -15.35 -2.71
C ARG A 102 -7.25 -16.31 -2.47
N ASP A 103 -6.99 -17.53 -1.98
CA ASP A 103 -8.05 -18.49 -1.64
C ASP A 103 -8.55 -18.24 -0.20
N PRO A 104 -9.86 -18.01 0.02
CA PRO A 104 -10.42 -17.85 1.38
C PRO A 104 -10.30 -19.10 2.26
N ASN A 105 -10.00 -20.27 1.68
CA ASN A 105 -9.75 -21.50 2.45
C ASN A 105 -8.27 -21.68 2.82
N SER A 106 -7.39 -20.79 2.35
CA SER A 106 -5.97 -20.89 2.67
C SER A 106 -5.70 -20.50 4.13
N PRO A 107 -4.62 -21.04 4.75
CA PRO A 107 -4.30 -20.77 6.14
C PRO A 107 -4.17 -19.27 6.44
N PRO A 108 -4.52 -18.81 7.66
CA PRO A 108 -4.40 -17.42 8.04
C PRO A 108 -2.93 -16.99 8.17
N HIS A 109 -2.62 -15.78 7.71
CA HIS A 109 -1.37 -15.07 8.00
C HIS A 109 -1.52 -14.17 9.23
N ALA A 110 -2.67 -13.51 9.34
CA ALA A 110 -2.99 -12.66 10.48
C ALA A 110 -4.50 -12.63 10.72
N THR A 111 -4.90 -12.39 11.97
CA THR A 111 -6.29 -12.14 12.34
C THR A 111 -6.40 -10.88 13.18
N ALA A 112 -7.58 -10.25 13.15
CA ALA A 112 -7.93 -9.16 14.03
C ALA A 112 -9.30 -9.40 14.65
N ASP A 113 -9.41 -9.16 15.95
CA ASP A 113 -10.63 -9.35 16.72
C ASP A 113 -11.15 -8.04 17.31
N PHE A 114 -12.37 -7.68 16.92
CA PHE A 114 -13.04 -6.47 17.37
C PHE A 114 -13.97 -6.81 18.53
N HIS A 115 -13.64 -6.29 19.71
CA HIS A 115 -14.44 -6.49 20.90
C HIS A 115 -15.65 -5.56 20.90
N SER A 116 -16.83 -6.09 21.22
CA SER A 116 -18.06 -5.27 21.27
C SER A 116 -18.10 -4.31 22.46
N ILE A 117 -17.38 -4.63 23.54
CA ILE A 117 -17.37 -3.88 24.80
C ILE A 117 -16.05 -3.15 25.07
N SER A 118 -15.03 -3.37 24.24
CA SER A 118 -13.71 -2.74 24.37
C SER A 118 -13.28 -2.12 23.06
N SER A 119 -12.57 -1.01 23.12
CA SER A 119 -11.94 -0.42 21.94
C SER A 119 -10.65 -1.13 21.52
N THR A 120 -10.17 -2.07 22.33
CA THR A 120 -8.98 -2.89 22.06
C THR A 120 -9.26 -3.87 20.93
N ILE A 121 -8.31 -3.96 20.00
CA ILE A 121 -8.33 -4.90 18.88
C ILE A 121 -7.21 -5.89 19.12
N ASP A 122 -7.54 -7.17 19.25
CA ASP A 122 -6.51 -8.20 19.38
C ASP A 122 -6.03 -8.60 17.99
N LEU A 123 -4.73 -8.49 17.76
CA LEU A 123 -4.07 -8.86 16.51
C LEU A 123 -3.29 -10.14 16.76
N THR A 124 -3.49 -11.15 15.92
CA THR A 124 -2.68 -12.38 15.96
C THR A 124 -1.94 -12.55 14.66
N LEU A 125 -0.62 -12.72 14.73
CA LEU A 125 0.26 -12.97 13.60
C LEU A 125 0.69 -14.43 13.59
N PHE A 126 0.36 -15.15 12.51
CA PHE A 126 0.67 -16.58 12.35
C PHE A 126 1.99 -16.83 11.62
N ILE A 127 2.55 -15.79 10.98
CA ILE A 127 3.92 -15.83 10.50
C ILE A 127 4.84 -15.65 11.71
N GLY A 128 5.36 -16.74 12.25
CA GLY A 128 6.29 -16.68 13.38
C GLY A 128 7.48 -15.79 13.04
N ILE A 129 7.79 -14.81 13.90
CA ILE A 129 8.96 -13.95 13.76
C ILE A 129 9.88 -14.17 14.98
N PRO A 130 11.07 -14.78 14.81
CA PRO A 130 11.65 -15.32 13.56
C PRO A 130 10.91 -16.57 13.04
N PRO A 131 11.12 -16.98 11.77
CA PRO A 131 10.43 -18.12 11.16
C PRO A 131 10.49 -19.39 12.03
N GLY A 132 9.34 -20.05 12.21
CA GLY A 132 9.21 -21.21 13.09
C GLY A 132 8.79 -20.88 14.53
N SER A 133 8.66 -19.59 14.87
CA SER A 133 8.07 -19.17 16.15
C SER A 133 6.58 -19.48 16.20
N ALA A 134 6.05 -19.61 17.42
CA ALA A 134 4.62 -19.71 17.66
C ALA A 134 3.89 -18.42 17.20
N PRO A 135 2.58 -18.49 16.90
CA PRO A 135 1.77 -17.31 16.64
C PRO A 135 1.89 -16.29 17.76
N GLN A 136 1.93 -15.01 17.39
CA GLN A 136 2.12 -13.90 18.32
C GLN A 136 0.86 -13.05 18.37
N THR A 137 0.30 -12.87 19.57
CA THR A 137 -0.86 -12.04 19.80
C THR A 137 -0.46 -10.75 20.50
N CYS A 138 -0.95 -9.61 20.01
CA CYS A 138 -0.78 -8.32 20.64
C CYS A 138 -2.07 -7.50 20.63
N ALA A 139 -2.23 -6.66 21.64
CA ALA A 139 -3.34 -5.72 21.71
C ALA A 139 -2.99 -4.45 20.93
N MET A 140 -3.96 -3.96 20.15
CA MET A 140 -3.95 -2.64 19.56
C MET A 140 -4.94 -1.73 20.27
N GLU A 141 -4.42 -0.66 20.87
CA GLU A 141 -5.15 0.20 21.80
C GLU A 141 -5.17 1.65 21.33
N SER A 142 -6.11 2.45 21.84
CA SER A 142 -6.14 3.89 21.56
C SER A 142 -4.94 4.60 22.18
N ALA A 143 -4.31 5.51 21.43
CA ALA A 143 -3.15 6.26 21.91
C ALA A 143 -3.50 7.45 22.84
N GLY A 144 -4.78 7.75 23.05
CA GLY A 144 -5.21 8.82 23.97
C GLY A 144 -6.71 9.11 23.93
N MET A 145 -7.17 9.88 24.92
CA MET A 145 -8.56 10.40 24.94
C MET A 145 -8.75 11.35 23.76
N MET A 146 -9.71 11.05 22.88
CA MET A 146 -10.06 11.81 21.65
C MET A 146 -9.12 11.66 20.45
N SER A 147 -8.15 10.74 20.47
CA SER A 147 -7.33 10.46 19.28
C SER A 147 -7.90 9.30 18.45
N SER A 148 -7.87 9.42 17.12
CA SER A 148 -8.08 8.29 16.21
C SER A 148 -6.84 7.39 16.08
N SER A 149 -5.76 7.75 16.79
CA SER A 149 -4.52 7.02 16.78
C SER A 149 -4.62 5.72 17.55
N ARG A 150 -3.96 4.68 17.04
CA ARG A 150 -3.90 3.37 17.68
C ARG A 150 -2.46 2.87 17.75
N MET A 151 -2.07 2.32 18.89
CA MET A 151 -0.73 1.78 19.12
C MET A 151 -0.78 0.28 19.29
N PHE A 152 0.27 -0.41 18.85
CA PHE A 152 0.45 -1.84 19.04
C PHE A 152 1.94 -2.18 19.06
N GLN A 153 2.28 -3.32 19.64
CA GLN A 153 3.64 -3.86 19.58
C GLN A 153 3.73 -4.96 18.54
N ALA A 154 4.79 -4.97 17.74
CA ALA A 154 5.07 -6.06 16.80
C ALA A 154 6.58 -6.34 16.74
N PRO A 155 6.98 -7.60 16.50
CA PRO A 155 8.38 -7.95 16.34
C PRO A 155 8.91 -7.51 14.98
N ILE A 156 10.11 -6.97 14.97
CA ILE A 156 10.81 -6.65 13.72
C ILE A 156 11.29 -7.95 13.05
N PRO A 157 10.95 -8.20 11.77
CA PRO A 157 11.33 -9.44 11.09
C PRO A 157 12.82 -9.80 11.13
N SER A 158 13.71 -8.79 11.11
CA SER A 158 15.16 -9.01 11.07
C SER A 158 15.79 -9.31 12.43
N THR A 159 15.18 -8.89 13.54
CA THR A 159 15.78 -9.00 14.88
C THR A 159 14.90 -9.76 15.88
N GLY A 160 13.61 -9.93 15.58
CA GLY A 160 12.62 -10.44 16.53
C GLY A 160 12.31 -9.51 17.70
N GLN A 161 12.96 -8.33 17.77
CA GLN A 161 12.72 -7.39 18.86
C GLN A 161 11.33 -6.77 18.73
N LEU A 162 10.61 -6.72 19.84
CA LEU A 162 9.31 -6.06 19.93
C LEU A 162 9.49 -4.56 19.89
N GLU A 163 8.73 -3.91 18.99
CA GLU A 163 8.73 -2.46 18.85
C GLU A 163 7.32 -1.90 18.82
N MET A 164 7.21 -0.66 19.29
CA MET A 164 5.96 0.07 19.31
C MET A 164 5.71 0.76 17.97
N PHE A 165 4.51 0.56 17.45
CA PHE A 165 4.01 1.19 16.24
C PHE A 165 2.76 1.97 16.54
N GLU A 166 2.55 3.07 15.83
CA GLU A 166 1.36 3.90 15.97
C GLU A 166 0.75 4.23 14.61
N TRP A 167 -0.52 3.88 14.43
CA TRP A 167 -1.35 4.41 13.37
C TRP A 167 -1.80 5.82 13.75
N LYS A 168 -1.47 6.83 12.93
CA LYS A 168 -1.90 8.23 13.08
C LYS A 168 -2.63 8.71 11.83
N GLY A 169 -3.41 9.77 11.94
CA GLY A 169 -3.92 10.48 10.76
C GLY A 169 -2.76 11.05 9.93
N SER A 170 -2.82 10.92 8.61
CA SER A 170 -1.91 11.61 7.70
C SER A 170 -2.40 13.04 7.44
N SER A 171 -1.48 14.00 7.34
CA SER A 171 -1.80 15.38 6.99
C SER A 171 -1.75 15.61 5.49
N ALA A 172 -2.53 16.57 4.96
CA ALA A 172 -2.73 16.78 3.53
C ALA A 172 -1.44 16.91 2.69
N ALA A 173 -0.34 17.43 3.24
CA ALA A 173 0.94 17.52 2.51
C ALA A 173 1.58 16.14 2.25
N GLU A 174 1.41 15.18 3.15
CA GLU A 174 1.89 13.80 2.98
C GLU A 174 0.97 12.98 2.05
N VAL A 175 -0.29 13.42 1.90
CA VAL A 175 -1.32 12.77 1.06
C VAL A 175 -1.38 13.37 -0.34
N GLN A 176 -0.94 14.62 -0.53
CA GLN A 176 -0.95 15.32 -1.83
C GLN A 176 -0.10 14.61 -2.90
N MET A 177 0.90 13.83 -2.50
CA MET A 177 1.68 13.00 -3.43
C MET A 177 0.87 11.83 -4.02
N LEU A 178 -0.34 11.57 -3.51
CA LEU A 178 -1.21 10.45 -3.87
C LEU A 178 -2.54 10.96 -4.41
N ASP A 179 -2.46 11.79 -5.46
CA ASP A 179 -3.60 12.12 -6.33
C ASP A 179 -4.71 12.97 -5.66
N GLY A 180 -4.33 13.89 -4.77
CA GLY A 180 -5.23 14.95 -4.28
C GLY A 180 -6.22 14.55 -3.17
N ARG A 181 -6.00 13.43 -2.49
CA ARG A 181 -6.89 12.90 -1.45
C ARG A 181 -6.73 13.66 -0.11
N SER A 182 -7.82 13.83 0.63
CA SER A 182 -7.84 14.68 1.84
C SER A 182 -7.61 13.93 3.17
N HIS A 183 -7.75 12.59 3.20
CA HIS A 183 -7.67 11.81 4.44
C HIS A 183 -6.98 10.44 4.25
N GLY A 184 -6.18 10.04 5.24
CA GLY A 184 -5.57 8.72 5.30
C GLY A 184 -5.02 8.43 6.69
N LYS A 185 -4.39 7.26 6.84
CA LYS A 185 -3.63 6.88 8.02
C LYS A 185 -2.22 6.47 7.64
N LYS A 186 -1.26 6.74 8.52
CA LYS A 186 0.11 6.27 8.41
C LYS A 186 0.50 5.50 9.66
N CYS A 187 1.27 4.43 9.48
CA CYS A 187 1.87 3.68 10.57
C CYS A 187 3.29 4.19 10.77
N VAL A 188 3.62 4.62 11.98
CA VAL A 188 4.95 5.07 12.34
C VAL A 188 5.58 4.15 13.38
N ARG A 189 6.88 3.90 13.23
CA ARG A 189 7.70 3.30 14.26
C ARG A 189 7.98 4.34 15.34
N VAL A 190 7.51 4.12 16.57
CA VAL A 190 7.52 5.15 17.62
C VAL A 190 8.94 5.54 18.05
N SER A 191 9.87 4.58 18.05
CA SER A 191 11.27 4.78 18.45
C SER A 191 12.05 5.68 17.49
N THR A 192 11.76 5.63 16.18
CA THR A 192 12.53 6.33 15.13
C THR A 192 11.74 7.45 14.44
N GLY A 193 10.42 7.44 14.53
CA GLY A 193 9.54 8.33 13.75
C GLY A 193 9.40 7.93 12.27
N GLU A 194 10.00 6.81 11.85
CA GLU A 194 9.95 6.30 10.48
C GLU A 194 8.52 5.89 10.10
N VAL A 195 8.05 6.30 8.92
CA VAL A 195 6.77 5.85 8.36
C VAL A 195 6.98 4.49 7.68
N VAL A 196 6.32 3.45 8.17
CA VAL A 196 6.49 2.07 7.69
C VAL A 196 5.33 1.59 6.80
N ALA A 197 4.18 2.26 6.86
CA ALA A 197 3.02 1.98 6.01
C ALA A 197 2.10 3.20 5.90
N GLY A 198 1.32 3.28 4.82
CA GLY A 198 0.29 4.29 4.60
C GLY A 198 -0.96 3.68 3.96
N VAL A 199 -2.14 4.15 4.37
CA VAL A 199 -3.44 3.75 3.83
C VAL A 199 -4.24 4.99 3.50
N TYR A 200 -4.81 5.03 2.29
CA TYR A 200 -5.53 6.18 1.75
C TYR A 200 -6.81 5.69 1.08
N ALA A 201 -7.93 6.32 1.39
CA ALA A 201 -9.20 6.03 0.72
C ALA A 201 -9.22 6.74 -0.64
N SER A 202 -9.58 6.00 -1.70
CA SER A 202 -9.89 6.54 -3.04
C SER A 202 -11.34 6.95 -3.14
#